data_AF-A0A7S3P3M2-F1
#
_entry.id   AF-A0A7S3P3M2-F1
#
_cell.length_a   1.000
_cell.length_b   1.000
_cell.length_c   1.000
_cell.angle_alpha   90.00
_cell.angle_beta   90.00
_cell.angle_gamma   90.00
#
_symmetry.space_group_name_H-M   'P 1'
#
loop_
_entity.id
_entity.type
_entity.pdbx_description
1 polymer ?
#
loop_
_entity_poly.entity_id
_entity_poly.type
_entity_poly.pdbx_seq_one_letter_code
_entity_poly.pdbx_strand_id
1 'polypeptide(L)'
;QELFDYESLKLVDKPDSPRNAGLLHQTLKGCEGYLEKLPLRGPNVDLQKAPTISDMLNILTDPEAAVAFAQAEPSSMSTEVVEEGKPLPAVYDPEQSQVMKKHLKAAKGRISHMKAPGILGHIVLPGCISFYVKDGKTYAVTEGRWMLPNPKAQWVSRQISLDQDTIQPHGTQALIIRVPPGSVGRILDRGTPVLLDVGMHVFNSGVVVNVGTVKYALNEQIFHGPYNYIRVPRGKFGKVWAEVKN
;
A
#
# COMPACT_ATOMS: atom_id res chain seq x y z
N GLN A 1 36.35 -17.36 -0.21
CA GLN A 1 36.53 -16.38 -1.31
C GLN A 1 35.84 -16.99 -2.51
N GLU A 2 34.61 -16.59 -2.78
CA GLU A 2 33.89 -17.08 -3.94
C GLU A 2 34.32 -16.29 -5.16
N LEU A 3 34.73 -17.01 -6.20
CA LEU A 3 35.22 -16.46 -7.44
C LEU A 3 34.04 -15.87 -8.20
N PHE A 4 34.09 -14.57 -8.44
CA PHE A 4 33.15 -13.86 -9.30
C PHE A 4 33.11 -14.52 -10.69
N ASP A 5 31.96 -15.06 -11.11
CA ASP A 5 31.78 -15.62 -12.45
C ASP A 5 31.48 -14.49 -13.45
N TYR A 6 32.55 -14.00 -14.09
CA TYR A 6 32.49 -12.96 -15.11
C TYR A 6 31.69 -13.39 -16.35
N GLU A 7 31.47 -14.68 -16.59
CA GLU A 7 30.70 -15.15 -17.75
C GLU A 7 29.18 -14.95 -17.57
N SER A 8 28.72 -14.79 -16.33
CA SER A 8 27.32 -14.47 -16.01
C SER A 8 26.95 -12.99 -16.28
N LEU A 9 27.95 -12.13 -16.51
CA LEU A 9 27.73 -10.72 -16.78
C LEU A 9 27.18 -10.48 -18.19
N LYS A 10 25.94 -10.00 -18.27
CA LYS A 10 25.41 -9.41 -19.50
C LYS A 10 25.82 -7.94 -19.59
N LEU A 11 26.70 -7.62 -20.55
CA LEU A 11 26.97 -6.24 -20.94
C LEU A 11 25.73 -5.66 -21.62
N VAL A 12 25.01 -4.79 -20.93
CA VAL A 12 23.88 -4.02 -21.50
C VAL A 12 24.46 -2.71 -22.04
N ASP A 13 25.22 -2.88 -23.14
CA ASP A 13 25.84 -1.92 -24.08
C ASP A 13 26.92 -0.90 -23.61
N LYS A 14 27.81 -0.58 -24.57
CA LYS A 14 28.79 0.52 -24.56
C LYS A 14 28.28 1.63 -25.52
N PRO A 15 28.09 2.88 -25.07
CA PRO A 15 27.52 3.96 -25.91
C PRO A 15 28.37 4.34 -27.13
N ASP A 16 29.67 4.10 -27.08
CA ASP A 16 30.61 4.75 -27.99
C ASP A 16 31.01 3.90 -29.21
N SER A 17 30.28 2.81 -29.50
CA SER A 17 30.52 2.00 -30.70
C SER A 17 29.62 2.44 -31.86
N PRO A 18 30.14 3.12 -32.89
CA PRO A 18 29.37 3.49 -34.08
C PRO A 18 28.84 2.27 -34.89
N ARG A 19 29.28 1.04 -34.57
CA ARG A 19 28.76 -0.19 -35.18
C ARG A 19 27.49 -0.74 -34.51
N ASN A 20 27.12 -0.27 -33.33
CA ASN A 20 26.03 -0.85 -32.52
C ASN A 20 24.67 -0.18 -32.69
N ALA A 21 24.61 1.02 -33.28
CA ALA A 21 23.39 1.81 -33.43
C ALA A 21 22.29 1.16 -34.29
N GLY A 22 22.64 0.14 -35.10
CA GLY A 22 21.69 -0.58 -35.95
C GLY A 22 21.31 -1.99 -35.48
N LEU A 23 21.91 -2.53 -34.41
CA LEU A 23 21.87 -3.98 -34.12
C LEU A 23 21.44 -4.39 -32.70
N LEU A 24 21.16 -3.46 -31.78
CA LEU A 24 20.90 -3.83 -30.39
C LEU A 24 19.44 -3.68 -29.98
N HIS A 25 18.69 -4.76 -30.16
CA HIS A 25 17.46 -5.06 -29.39
C HIS A 25 17.78 -5.57 -27.97
N GLN A 26 18.94 -5.23 -27.39
CA GLN A 26 19.34 -5.74 -26.09
C GLN A 26 18.67 -4.91 -24.98
N THR A 27 17.44 -5.31 -24.65
CA THR A 27 16.75 -4.86 -23.45
C THR A 27 17.35 -5.52 -22.21
N LEU A 28 17.20 -4.91 -21.03
CA LEU A 28 17.51 -5.55 -19.74
C LEU A 28 16.67 -6.83 -19.47
N LYS A 29 15.68 -7.14 -20.33
CA LYS A 29 14.86 -8.34 -20.29
C LYS A 29 15.73 -9.60 -20.27
N GLY A 30 15.62 -10.38 -19.20
CA GLY A 30 16.41 -11.60 -19.01
C GLY A 30 17.74 -11.40 -18.27
N CYS A 31 18.01 -10.22 -17.71
CA CYS A 31 18.97 -10.06 -16.63
C CYS A 31 18.31 -10.43 -15.29
N GLU A 32 19.06 -11.08 -14.39
CA GLU A 32 18.60 -11.29 -13.03
C GLU A 32 18.32 -9.95 -12.33
N GLY A 33 17.22 -9.86 -11.60
CA GLY A 33 16.77 -8.63 -10.95
C GLY A 33 16.21 -7.55 -11.89
N TYR A 34 16.14 -7.79 -13.20
CA TYR A 34 15.41 -6.89 -14.09
C TYR A 34 13.92 -6.91 -13.80
N LEU A 35 13.35 -5.72 -13.64
CA LEU A 35 11.94 -5.49 -13.47
C LEU A 35 11.49 -4.49 -14.52
N GLU A 36 10.47 -4.84 -15.31
CA GLU A 36 9.85 -3.91 -16.25
C GLU A 36 9.16 -2.75 -15.52
N LYS A 37 8.59 -3.05 -14.35
CA LYS A 37 7.95 -2.09 -13.45
C LYS A 37 8.31 -2.43 -12.02
N LEU A 38 8.32 -1.43 -11.13
CA LEU A 38 8.47 -1.65 -9.70
C LEU A 38 7.34 -2.58 -9.20
N PRO A 39 7.61 -3.48 -8.24
CA PRO A 39 6.61 -4.38 -7.68
C PRO A 39 5.78 -3.62 -6.65
N LEU A 40 5.01 -2.65 -7.13
CA LEU A 40 4.21 -1.77 -6.28
C LEU A 40 2.91 -2.48 -5.88
N ARG A 41 2.58 -2.40 -4.60
CA ARG A 41 1.25 -2.75 -4.12
C ARG A 41 0.31 -1.57 -4.36
N GLY A 42 -0.78 -1.79 -5.09
CA GLY A 42 -1.79 -0.75 -5.35
C GLY A 42 -2.55 -0.34 -4.08
N PRO A 43 -3.22 0.83 -4.09
CA PRO A 43 -4.06 1.26 -2.97
C PRO A 43 -5.26 0.32 -2.79
N ASN A 44 -5.75 0.23 -1.56
CA ASN A 44 -6.90 -0.64 -1.21
C ASN A 44 -8.16 0.15 -0.82
N VAL A 45 -8.10 1.48 -0.88
CA VAL A 45 -9.24 2.37 -0.62
C VAL A 45 -9.24 3.54 -1.59
N ASP A 46 -10.42 4.12 -1.81
CA ASP A 46 -10.61 5.27 -2.69
C ASP A 46 -10.63 6.56 -1.84
N LEU A 47 -9.62 7.41 -2.02
CA LEU A 47 -9.49 8.68 -1.29
C LEU A 47 -10.70 9.60 -1.51
N GLN A 48 -11.35 9.53 -2.67
CA GLN A 48 -12.52 10.36 -2.99
C GLN A 48 -13.79 9.87 -2.28
N LYS A 49 -13.76 8.63 -1.76
CA LYS A 49 -14.88 8.01 -1.05
C LYS A 49 -14.45 7.68 0.37
N ALA A 50 -14.45 8.69 1.24
CA ALA A 50 -14.07 8.56 2.65
C ALA A 50 -14.66 7.32 3.37
N PRO A 51 -15.93 6.91 3.15
CA PRO A 51 -16.46 5.68 3.77
C PRO A 51 -15.65 4.41 3.48
N THR A 52 -15.01 4.32 2.31
CA THR A 52 -14.18 3.16 1.94
C THR A 52 -12.97 2.97 2.86
N ILE A 53 -12.45 4.07 3.43
CA ILE A 53 -11.35 4.07 4.39
C ILE A 53 -11.79 3.39 5.69
N SER A 54 -12.91 3.84 6.27
CA SER A 54 -13.46 3.22 7.48
C SER A 54 -13.92 1.78 7.24
N ASP A 55 -14.53 1.50 6.08
CA ASP A 55 -14.99 0.17 5.73
C ASP A 55 -13.81 -0.81 5.65
N MET A 56 -12.74 -0.45 4.93
CA MET A 56 -11.56 -1.29 4.83
C MET A 56 -10.89 -1.51 6.19
N LEU A 57 -10.77 -0.46 7.02
CA LEU A 57 -10.21 -0.59 8.36
C LEU A 57 -11.03 -1.55 9.22
N ASN A 58 -12.36 -1.41 9.19
CA ASN A 58 -13.28 -2.26 9.94
C ASN A 58 -13.27 -3.71 9.42
N ILE A 59 -13.10 -3.91 8.12
CA ILE A 59 -12.93 -5.23 7.51
C ILE A 59 -11.63 -5.90 7.99
N LEU A 60 -10.53 -5.15 7.99
CA LEU A 60 -9.20 -5.65 8.36
C LEU A 60 -9.02 -5.91 9.86
N THR A 61 -10.05 -5.67 10.69
CA THR A 61 -10.11 -6.23 12.06
C THR A 61 -10.20 -7.76 12.09
N ASP A 62 -10.44 -8.36 10.92
CA ASP A 62 -10.38 -9.78 10.65
C ASP A 62 -9.04 -10.17 10.03
N PRO A 63 -8.22 -11.01 10.69
CA PRO A 63 -7.01 -11.51 10.07
C PRO A 63 -7.30 -12.34 8.82
N GLU A 64 -8.45 -13.02 8.73
CA GLU A 64 -8.81 -13.82 7.55
C GLU A 64 -9.14 -12.94 6.34
N ALA A 65 -9.66 -11.73 6.56
CA ALA A 65 -9.95 -10.81 5.46
C ALA A 65 -8.65 -10.36 4.76
N ALA A 66 -7.60 -10.08 5.52
CA ALA A 66 -6.30 -9.68 4.95
C ALA A 66 -5.74 -10.78 4.02
N VAL A 67 -5.87 -12.05 4.41
CA VAL A 67 -5.47 -13.21 3.59
C VAL A 67 -6.33 -13.31 2.33
N ALA A 68 -7.65 -13.15 2.47
CA ALA A 68 -8.57 -13.21 1.32
C ALA A 68 -8.29 -12.11 0.28
N PHE A 69 -8.00 -10.88 0.72
CA PHE A 69 -7.62 -9.81 -0.22
C PHE A 69 -6.27 -10.08 -0.89
N ALA A 70 -5.27 -10.55 -0.14
CA ALA A 70 -3.98 -10.89 -0.73
C ALA A 70 -4.07 -12.02 -1.77
N GLN A 71 -5.01 -12.94 -1.62
CA GLN A 71 -5.29 -13.99 -2.61
C GLN A 71 -6.10 -13.49 -3.82
N ALA A 72 -6.91 -12.45 -3.64
CA ALA A 72 -7.74 -11.87 -4.69
C ALA A 72 -7.00 -10.81 -5.52
N GLU A 73 -5.97 -10.17 -4.95
CA GLU A 73 -5.07 -9.29 -5.68
C GLU A 73 -4.41 -10.10 -6.82
N PRO A 74 -4.57 -9.68 -8.08
CA PRO A 74 -3.94 -10.39 -9.19
C PRO A 74 -2.43 -10.40 -8.96
N SER A 75 -1.80 -11.55 -9.21
CA SER A 75 -0.35 -11.58 -9.39
C SER A 75 -0.01 -10.53 -10.44
N SER A 76 1.03 -9.72 -10.20
CA SER A 76 1.42 -8.44 -10.83
C SER A 76 1.58 -8.39 -12.38
N MET A 77 0.96 -9.31 -13.12
CA MET A 77 0.99 -9.46 -14.57
C MET A 77 -0.37 -9.28 -15.27
N SER A 78 -1.43 -8.84 -14.58
CA SER A 78 -2.70 -8.56 -15.26
C SER A 78 -2.58 -7.31 -16.15
N THR A 79 -3.07 -7.41 -17.39
CA THR A 79 -3.07 -6.35 -18.42
C THR A 79 -4.07 -5.21 -18.16
N GLU A 80 -4.82 -5.27 -17.07
CA GLU A 80 -5.77 -4.21 -16.72
C GLU A 80 -5.02 -2.89 -16.49
N VAL A 81 -5.46 -1.86 -17.20
CA VAL A 81 -4.96 -0.49 -17.02
C VAL A 81 -5.52 0.01 -15.69
N VAL A 82 -4.73 -0.14 -14.63
CA VAL A 82 -5.04 0.43 -13.32
C VAL A 82 -4.80 1.94 -13.40
N GLU A 83 -5.84 2.72 -13.12
CA GLU A 83 -5.70 4.16 -12.98
C GLU A 83 -4.88 4.47 -11.73
N GLU A 84 -3.80 5.25 -11.88
CA GLU A 84 -2.88 5.60 -10.79
C GLU A 84 -3.66 6.20 -9.60
N GLY A 85 -3.37 5.72 -8.39
CA GLY A 85 -4.03 6.22 -7.18
C GLY A 85 -5.41 5.62 -6.88
N LYS A 86 -5.99 4.79 -7.76
CA LYS A 86 -7.28 4.15 -7.53
C LYS A 86 -7.14 2.67 -7.17
N PRO A 87 -7.96 2.15 -6.24
CA PRO A 87 -7.93 0.74 -5.91
C PRO A 87 -8.50 -0.09 -7.06
N LEU A 88 -8.01 -1.32 -7.21
CA LEU A 88 -8.50 -2.28 -8.20
C LEU A 88 -10.00 -2.54 -7.99
N PRO A 89 -10.89 -2.16 -8.93
CA PRO A 89 -12.33 -2.32 -8.75
C PRO A 89 -12.75 -3.78 -8.56
N ALA A 90 -12.14 -4.71 -9.32
CA ALA A 90 -12.39 -6.14 -9.21
C ALA A 90 -12.15 -6.73 -7.81
N VAL A 91 -11.33 -6.05 -6.98
CA VAL A 91 -10.96 -6.51 -5.63
C VAL A 91 -11.63 -5.65 -4.55
N TYR A 92 -11.70 -4.33 -4.73
CA TYR A 92 -12.03 -3.38 -3.66
C TYR A 92 -13.34 -2.61 -3.88
N ASP A 93 -13.98 -2.69 -5.04
CA ASP A 93 -15.29 -2.08 -5.25
C ASP A 93 -16.40 -3.03 -4.75
N PRO A 94 -17.20 -2.67 -3.74
CA PRO A 94 -18.27 -3.53 -3.23
C PRO A 94 -19.36 -3.87 -4.27
N GLU A 95 -19.48 -3.11 -5.36
CA GLU A 95 -20.42 -3.40 -6.45
C GLU A 95 -19.88 -4.48 -7.41
N GLN A 96 -18.56 -4.57 -7.56
CA GLN A 96 -17.90 -5.47 -8.53
C GLN A 96 -17.23 -6.68 -7.86
N SER A 97 -16.78 -6.53 -6.62
CA SER A 97 -15.98 -7.52 -5.89
C SER A 97 -16.79 -8.34 -4.90
N GLN A 98 -16.82 -9.66 -5.11
CA GLN A 98 -17.42 -10.60 -4.16
C GLN A 98 -16.64 -10.68 -2.85
N VAL A 99 -15.31 -10.59 -2.88
CA VAL A 99 -14.48 -10.62 -1.67
C VAL A 99 -14.77 -9.39 -0.80
N MET A 100 -14.83 -8.19 -1.40
CA MET A 100 -15.17 -6.96 -0.68
C MET A 100 -16.57 -7.04 -0.10
N LYS A 101 -17.57 -7.43 -0.89
CA LYS A 101 -18.97 -7.54 -0.44
C LYS A 101 -19.14 -8.52 0.72
N LYS A 102 -18.50 -9.69 0.64
CA LYS A 102 -18.53 -10.73 1.69
C LYS A 102 -17.95 -10.19 2.99
N HIS A 103 -16.74 -9.63 2.96
CA HIS A 103 -16.07 -9.16 4.17
C HIS A 103 -16.69 -7.88 4.73
N LEU A 104 -17.22 -6.99 3.89
CA LEU A 104 -17.98 -5.82 4.33
C LEU A 104 -19.25 -6.23 5.10
N LYS A 105 -19.99 -7.23 4.60
CA LYS A 105 -21.16 -7.79 5.31
C LYS A 105 -20.76 -8.37 6.67
N ALA A 106 -19.66 -9.12 6.73
CA ALA A 106 -19.14 -9.68 7.98
C ALA A 106 -18.67 -8.58 8.96
N ALA A 107 -18.02 -7.53 8.46
CA ALA A 107 -17.59 -6.39 9.28
C ALA A 107 -18.78 -5.65 9.91
N LYS A 108 -19.88 -5.44 9.16
CA LYS A 108 -21.11 -4.82 9.68
C LYS A 108 -21.72 -5.55 10.87
N GLY A 109 -21.53 -6.87 10.98
CA GLY A 109 -21.98 -7.65 12.14
C GLY A 109 -21.09 -7.49 13.39
N ARG A 110 -19.88 -6.94 13.26
CA ARG A 110 -18.88 -6.83 14.35
C ARG A 110 -18.72 -5.42 14.89
N ILE A 111 -18.94 -4.41 14.04
CA ILE A 111 -18.91 -3.00 14.44
C ILE A 111 -19.93 -2.75 15.56
N SER A 112 -19.62 -1.76 16.40
CA SER A 112 -20.56 -1.30 17.42
C SER A 112 -21.07 0.10 17.15
N HIS A 113 -20.48 0.87 16.24
CA HIS A 113 -20.96 2.22 16.00
C HIS A 113 -22.30 2.21 15.24
N MET A 114 -23.14 3.20 15.52
CA MET A 114 -24.33 3.49 14.73
C MET A 114 -24.50 5.01 14.61
N LYS A 115 -25.21 5.46 13.56
CA LYS A 115 -25.56 6.87 13.41
C LYS A 115 -26.44 7.31 14.58
N ALA A 116 -26.05 8.37 15.28
CA ALA A 116 -26.77 8.81 16.47
C ALA A 116 -28.02 9.64 16.08
N PRO A 117 -29.18 9.41 16.74
CA PRO A 117 -30.35 10.25 16.53
C PRO A 117 -30.20 11.60 17.24
N GLY A 118 -30.56 12.69 16.55
CA GLY A 118 -30.63 14.02 17.14
C GLY A 118 -29.29 14.60 17.60
N ILE A 119 -29.25 15.12 18.83
CA ILE A 119 -28.11 15.89 19.37
C ILE A 119 -27.09 15.06 20.17
N LEU A 120 -27.32 13.76 20.36
CA LEU A 120 -26.41 12.89 21.11
C LEU A 120 -25.29 12.33 20.21
N GLY A 121 -24.20 11.88 20.82
CA GLY A 121 -23.10 11.19 20.12
C GLY A 121 -21.89 12.05 19.77
N HIS A 122 -20.85 11.37 19.31
CA HIS A 122 -19.59 11.95 18.88
C HIS A 122 -19.71 12.42 17.42
N ILE A 123 -19.48 13.71 17.18
CA ILE A 123 -19.45 14.29 15.83
C ILE A 123 -18.05 14.06 15.27
N VAL A 124 -17.96 13.60 14.03
CA VAL A 124 -16.75 13.54 13.20
C VAL A 124 -16.93 14.56 12.10
N LEU A 125 -16.01 15.51 12.00
CA LEU A 125 -16.07 16.59 11.03
C LEU A 125 -15.84 16.05 9.60
N PRO A 126 -16.33 16.74 8.56
CA PRO A 126 -15.97 16.44 7.18
C PRO A 126 -14.45 16.41 6.99
N GLY A 127 -13.95 15.43 6.24
CA GLY A 127 -12.51 15.23 6.05
C GLY A 127 -11.76 14.68 7.27
N CYS A 128 -12.46 14.29 8.34
CA CYS A 128 -11.88 13.66 9.52
C CYS A 128 -12.29 12.19 9.67
N ILE A 129 -11.50 11.46 10.45
CA ILE A 129 -11.75 10.10 10.88
C ILE A 129 -11.57 10.00 12.41
N SER A 130 -12.42 9.21 13.06
CA SER A 130 -12.30 8.88 14.48
C SER A 130 -12.19 7.38 14.67
N PHE A 131 -11.47 6.98 15.71
CA PHE A 131 -11.17 5.58 16.03
C PHE A 131 -11.71 5.23 17.40
N TYR A 132 -12.24 4.01 17.52
CA TYR A 132 -12.64 3.41 18.78
C TYR A 132 -12.10 1.99 18.89
N VAL A 133 -11.92 1.52 20.11
CA VAL A 133 -11.52 0.13 20.40
C VAL A 133 -12.70 -0.61 21.00
N LYS A 134 -12.85 -1.88 20.64
CA LYS A 134 -13.77 -2.84 21.25
C LYS A 134 -13.11 -4.20 21.27
N ASP A 135 -13.06 -4.83 22.44
CA ASP A 135 -12.46 -6.16 22.64
C ASP A 135 -11.02 -6.24 22.07
N GLY A 136 -10.23 -5.19 22.29
CA GLY A 136 -8.83 -5.09 21.80
C GLY A 136 -8.66 -4.79 20.31
N LYS A 137 -9.76 -4.72 19.53
CA LYS A 137 -9.72 -4.43 18.09
C LYS A 137 -10.06 -2.97 17.80
N THR A 138 -9.35 -2.39 16.84
CA THR A 138 -9.53 -0.99 16.43
C THR A 138 -10.50 -0.88 15.27
N TYR A 139 -11.49 0.00 15.40
CA TYR A 139 -12.49 0.33 14.40
C TYR A 139 -12.46 1.82 14.12
N ALA A 140 -13.03 2.23 13.00
CA ALA A 140 -13.11 3.63 12.61
C ALA A 140 -14.47 4.02 12.06
N VAL A 141 -14.74 5.32 12.15
CA VAL A 141 -15.87 6.00 11.51
C VAL A 141 -15.37 7.29 10.87
N THR A 142 -15.91 7.61 9.70
CA THR A 142 -15.67 8.88 9.00
C THR A 142 -16.70 9.92 9.41
N GLU A 143 -16.83 11.00 8.64
CA GLU A 143 -17.75 12.11 8.87
C GLU A 143 -19.17 11.67 9.26
N GLY A 144 -19.78 12.45 10.16
CA GLY A 144 -21.12 12.20 10.66
C GLY A 144 -21.18 12.18 12.18
N ARG A 145 -22.32 11.75 12.72
CA ARG A 145 -22.59 11.73 14.15
C ARG A 145 -22.80 10.29 14.60
N TRP A 146 -21.95 9.82 15.51
CA TRP A 146 -21.83 8.41 15.84
C TRP A 146 -22.01 8.17 17.34
N MET A 147 -22.68 7.08 17.67
CA MET A 147 -22.79 6.58 19.05
C MET A 147 -22.22 5.17 19.15
N LEU A 148 -21.71 4.84 20.34
CA LEU A 148 -21.21 3.52 20.69
C LEU A 148 -22.15 2.92 21.76
N PRO A 149 -23.19 2.16 21.37
CA PRO A 149 -24.15 1.55 22.29
C PRO A 149 -23.54 0.41 23.11
N ASN A 150 -22.44 -0.19 22.64
CA ASN A 150 -21.75 -1.23 23.39
C ASN A 150 -20.85 -0.61 24.46
N PRO A 151 -21.02 -0.91 25.76
CA PRO A 151 -20.24 -0.30 26.84
C PRO A 151 -18.75 -0.67 26.83
N LYS A 152 -18.36 -1.74 26.12
CA LYS A 152 -16.95 -2.11 25.91
C LYS A 152 -16.28 -1.31 24.80
N ALA A 153 -17.04 -0.55 24.02
CA ALA A 153 -16.49 0.27 22.94
C ALA A 153 -16.12 1.65 23.47
N GLN A 154 -14.87 2.07 23.22
CA GLN A 154 -14.34 3.34 23.72
C GLN A 154 -13.59 4.10 22.64
N TRP A 155 -13.85 5.41 22.53
CA TRP A 155 -13.09 6.28 21.64
C TRP A 155 -11.64 6.40 22.08
N VAL A 156 -10.70 6.15 21.18
CA VAL A 156 -9.24 6.21 21.47
C VAL A 156 -8.55 7.36 20.74
N SER A 157 -9.08 7.79 19.59
CA SER A 157 -8.57 8.96 18.87
C SER A 157 -9.71 9.59 18.10
N ARG A 158 -9.80 10.91 18.14
CA ARG A 158 -10.96 11.65 17.61
C ARG A 158 -10.47 12.73 16.65
N GLN A 159 -11.23 12.95 15.57
CA GLN A 159 -11.04 14.08 14.65
C GLN A 159 -9.65 14.13 14.01
N ILE A 160 -9.11 12.99 13.60
CA ILE A 160 -7.85 12.98 12.86
C ILE A 160 -8.16 13.38 11.41
N SER A 161 -7.45 14.37 10.87
CA SER A 161 -7.60 14.79 9.48
C SER A 161 -7.14 13.67 8.53
N LEU A 162 -7.96 13.38 7.52
CA LEU A 162 -7.62 12.48 6.42
C LEU A 162 -6.59 13.10 5.45
N ASP A 163 -6.25 14.38 5.64
CA ASP A 163 -5.22 15.05 4.85
C ASP A 163 -3.80 14.75 5.33
N GLN A 164 -3.63 13.96 6.39
CA GLN A 164 -2.32 13.53 6.86
C GLN A 164 -1.77 12.40 5.98
N ASP A 165 -0.48 12.47 5.66
CA ASP A 165 0.18 11.40 4.88
C ASP A 165 0.30 10.08 5.65
N THR A 166 0.29 10.14 6.98
CA THR A 166 0.33 8.96 7.84
C THR A 166 -0.57 9.19 9.05
N ILE A 167 -1.50 8.27 9.27
CA ILE A 167 -2.37 8.24 10.44
C ILE A 167 -2.10 6.93 11.18
N GLN A 168 -1.58 7.04 12.39
CA GLN A 168 -1.32 5.90 13.27
C GLN A 168 -1.81 6.26 14.69
N PRO A 169 -3.10 6.01 15.00
CA PRO A 169 -3.66 6.36 16.29
C PRO A 169 -2.91 5.64 17.43
N HIS A 170 -2.54 6.39 18.47
CA HIS A 170 -1.74 5.84 19.56
C HIS A 170 -2.47 4.68 20.27
N GLY A 171 -1.73 3.61 20.58
CA GLY A 171 -2.28 2.43 21.24
C GLY A 171 -3.22 1.58 20.37
N THR A 172 -3.15 1.73 19.04
CA THR A 172 -3.97 0.95 18.09
C THR A 172 -3.13 0.19 17.08
N GLN A 173 -3.76 -0.76 16.39
CA GLN A 173 -3.16 -1.52 15.28
C GLN A 173 -3.39 -0.86 13.91
N ALA A 174 -4.14 0.24 13.88
CA ALA A 174 -4.52 0.94 12.67
C ALA A 174 -3.35 1.76 12.11
N LEU A 175 -3.11 1.63 10.81
CA LEU A 175 -2.15 2.41 10.07
C LEU A 175 -2.75 2.77 8.72
N ILE A 176 -2.88 4.07 8.44
CA ILE A 176 -3.32 4.59 7.14
C ILE A 176 -2.17 5.39 6.56
N ILE A 177 -1.78 5.08 5.32
CA ILE A 177 -0.69 5.75 4.61
C ILE A 177 -1.26 6.31 3.31
N ARG A 178 -1.04 7.59 3.07
CA ARG A 178 -1.26 8.22 1.77
C ARG A 178 0.09 8.39 1.08
N VAL A 179 0.21 7.79 -0.10
CA VAL A 179 1.37 7.96 -0.98
C VAL A 179 1.00 9.02 -2.01
N PRO A 180 1.61 10.22 -1.97
CA PRO A 180 1.33 11.29 -2.91
C PRO A 180 1.89 10.96 -4.30
N PRO A 181 1.31 11.55 -5.37
CA PRO A 181 1.81 11.38 -6.74
C PRO A 181 3.30 11.66 -6.88
N GLY A 182 3.98 10.89 -7.73
CA GLY A 182 5.43 11.01 -7.93
C GLY A 182 6.28 10.50 -6.76
N SER A 183 5.68 9.72 -5.85
CA SER A 183 6.36 9.11 -4.72
C SER A 183 6.05 7.61 -4.60
N VAL A 184 6.86 6.91 -3.82
CA VAL A 184 6.63 5.52 -3.41
C VAL A 184 6.56 5.43 -1.90
N GLY A 185 5.57 4.73 -1.37
CA GLY A 185 5.52 4.40 0.05
C GLY A 185 6.40 3.18 0.34
N ARG A 186 7.05 3.15 1.50
CA ARG A 186 7.84 2.00 1.94
C ARG A 186 7.30 1.49 3.26
N ILE A 187 7.01 0.21 3.31
CA ILE A 187 6.59 -0.47 4.54
C ILE A 187 7.38 -1.76 4.76
N LEU A 188 7.45 -2.20 6.01
CA LEU A 188 7.80 -3.58 6.35
C LEU A 188 6.51 -4.29 6.75
N ASP A 189 6.11 -5.30 5.99
CA ASP A 189 5.02 -6.19 6.35
C ASP A 189 5.62 -7.48 6.92
N ARG A 190 5.52 -7.68 8.25
CA ARG A 190 6.18 -8.79 8.96
C ARG A 190 7.69 -8.88 8.68
N GLY A 191 8.34 -7.72 8.53
CA GLY A 191 9.76 -7.61 8.22
C GLY A 191 10.10 -7.73 6.73
N THR A 192 9.15 -8.11 5.87
CA THR A 192 9.34 -8.13 4.42
C THR A 192 9.15 -6.72 3.85
N PRO A 193 10.14 -6.18 3.11
CA PRO A 193 10.01 -4.86 2.50
C PRO A 193 9.03 -4.88 1.33
N VAL A 194 8.00 -4.05 1.42
CA VAL A 194 6.97 -3.86 0.39
C VAL A 194 6.96 -2.39 -0.03
N LEU A 195 6.86 -2.15 -1.34
CA LEU A 195 6.65 -0.83 -1.92
C LEU A 195 5.16 -0.60 -2.15
N LEU A 196 4.68 0.58 -1.80
CA LEU A 196 3.30 1.01 -2.00
C LEU A 196 3.24 1.98 -3.18
N ASP A 197 2.29 1.77 -4.08
CA ASP A 197 1.97 2.68 -5.16
C ASP A 197 1.30 3.96 -4.65
N VAL A 198 1.15 4.94 -5.52
CA VAL A 198 0.37 6.16 -5.29
C VAL A 198 -1.06 5.80 -4.86
N GLY A 199 -1.61 6.58 -3.93
CA GLY A 199 -2.96 6.40 -3.40
C GLY A 199 -2.99 6.19 -1.89
N MET A 200 -4.10 5.68 -1.37
CA MET A 200 -4.31 5.48 0.06
C MET A 200 -4.34 3.99 0.42
N HIS A 201 -3.63 3.65 1.48
CA HIS A 201 -3.39 2.29 1.94
C HIS A 201 -3.82 2.17 3.41
N VAL A 202 -4.68 1.22 3.69
CA VAL A 202 -5.20 0.96 5.04
C VAL A 202 -4.73 -0.41 5.54
N PHE A 203 -4.19 -0.43 6.75
CA PHE A 203 -3.76 -1.62 7.47
C PHE A 203 -4.36 -1.62 8.88
N ASN A 204 -4.66 -2.81 9.42
CA ASN A 204 -5.19 -2.96 10.77
C ASN A 204 -4.72 -4.25 11.44
N SER A 205 -3.42 -4.55 11.32
CA SER A 205 -2.82 -5.81 11.78
C SER A 205 -1.76 -5.60 12.87
N GLY A 206 -1.26 -4.37 13.04
CA GLY A 206 -0.17 -4.06 13.97
C GLY A 206 1.20 -4.64 13.57
N VAL A 207 1.29 -5.42 12.49
CA VAL A 207 2.56 -6.00 12.00
C VAL A 207 3.20 -5.21 10.87
N VAL A 208 2.46 -4.24 10.31
CA VAL A 208 2.95 -3.35 9.25
C VAL A 208 3.62 -2.14 9.87
N VAL A 209 4.86 -1.88 9.49
CA VAL A 209 5.65 -0.74 9.94
C VAL A 209 5.88 0.22 8.78
N ASN A 210 5.53 1.50 8.97
CA ASN A 210 5.81 2.54 7.99
C ASN A 210 7.30 2.94 8.02
N VAL A 211 8.00 2.83 6.89
CA VAL A 211 9.40 3.24 6.70
C VAL A 211 9.50 4.62 6.00
N GLY A 212 8.34 5.20 5.67
CA GLY A 212 8.22 6.52 5.06
C GLY A 212 8.14 6.48 3.54
N THR A 213 7.99 7.67 2.97
CA THR A 213 7.73 7.88 1.55
C THR A 213 8.93 8.52 0.87
N VAL A 214 9.24 8.10 -0.36
CA VAL A 214 10.37 8.63 -1.15
C VAL A 214 9.86 9.20 -2.47
N LYS A 215 10.26 10.42 -2.82
CA LYS A 215 9.93 11.06 -4.12
C LYS A 215 10.83 10.54 -5.23
N TYR A 216 10.25 10.04 -6.32
CA TYR A 216 11.00 9.55 -7.48
C TYR A 216 11.87 10.63 -8.12
N ALA A 217 11.35 11.86 -8.22
CA ALA A 217 12.04 12.95 -8.89
C ALA A 217 13.39 13.30 -8.25
N LEU A 218 13.47 13.17 -6.92
CA LEU A 218 14.62 13.61 -6.12
C LEU A 218 15.62 12.49 -5.83
N ASN A 219 15.24 11.23 -6.05
CA ASN A 219 16.04 10.07 -5.66
C ASN A 219 16.25 9.18 -6.88
N GLU A 220 17.51 9.10 -7.32
CA GLU A 220 17.93 8.14 -8.35
C GLU A 220 18.02 6.71 -7.80
N GLN A 221 18.15 6.58 -6.48
CA GLN A 221 18.24 5.31 -5.79
C GLN A 221 17.27 5.26 -4.60
N ILE A 222 16.55 4.14 -4.48
CA ILE A 222 15.64 3.86 -3.38
C ILE A 222 16.14 2.60 -2.68
N PHE A 223 16.54 2.77 -1.42
CA PHE A 223 16.90 1.66 -0.54
C PHE A 223 15.66 1.21 0.24
N HIS A 224 15.38 -0.10 0.22
CA HIS A 224 14.31 -0.69 1.03
C HIS A 224 14.62 -2.13 1.42
N GLY A 225 15.13 -2.31 2.64
CA GLY A 225 15.63 -3.60 3.12
C GLY A 225 16.80 -4.12 2.26
N PRO A 226 16.76 -5.36 1.75
CA PRO A 226 17.80 -5.90 0.88
C PRO A 226 17.71 -5.37 -0.57
N TYR A 227 16.65 -4.63 -0.92
CA TYR A 227 16.41 -4.19 -2.28
C TYR A 227 16.99 -2.78 -2.53
N ASN A 228 17.63 -2.66 -3.69
CA ASN A 228 18.18 -1.42 -4.22
C ASN A 228 17.52 -1.13 -5.57
N TYR A 229 16.63 -0.16 -5.62
CA TYR A 229 15.97 0.25 -6.85
C TYR A 229 16.70 1.46 -7.41
N ILE A 230 17.23 1.36 -8.63
CA ILE A 230 17.98 2.44 -9.28
C ILE A 230 17.23 2.87 -10.53
N ARG A 231 16.90 4.15 -10.61
CA ARG A 231 16.41 4.78 -11.85
C ARG A 231 17.61 5.25 -12.65
N VAL A 232 17.84 4.64 -13.80
CA VAL A 232 18.90 5.06 -14.73
C VAL A 232 18.30 6.08 -15.71
N PRO A 233 18.72 7.36 -15.68
CA PRO A 233 18.24 8.35 -16.64
C PRO A 233 18.61 7.97 -18.07
N ARG A 234 17.85 8.47 -19.05
CA ARG A 234 18.17 8.26 -20.47
C ARG A 234 19.57 8.78 -20.79
N GLY A 235 20.38 7.96 -21.47
CA GLY A 235 21.77 8.29 -21.83
C GLY A 235 22.77 8.12 -20.68
N LYS A 236 22.37 7.54 -19.56
CA LYS A 236 23.27 7.15 -18.46
C LYS A 236 23.37 5.62 -18.38
N PHE A 237 24.38 5.14 -17.64
CA PHE A 237 24.63 3.72 -17.40
C PHE A 237 24.46 3.43 -15.93
N GLY A 238 23.73 2.35 -15.61
CA GLY A 238 23.69 1.80 -14.26
C GLY A 238 24.69 0.65 -14.17
N LYS A 239 25.55 0.67 -13.15
CA LYS A 239 26.40 -0.47 -12.81
C LYS A 239 25.80 -1.12 -11.55
N VAL A 240 25.42 -2.38 -11.66
CA VAL A 240 24.88 -3.18 -10.55
C VAL A 240 25.74 -4.43 -10.36
N TRP A 241 25.87 -4.86 -9.11
CA TRP A 241 26.44 -6.15 -8.74
C TRP A 241 25.48 -6.82 -7.76
N ALA A 242 25.23 -8.11 -7.95
CA ALA A 242 24.45 -8.91 -7.03
C ALA A 242 25.42 -9.76 -6.20
N GLU A 243 25.30 -9.71 -4.88
CA GLU A 243 25.96 -10.69 -4.02
C GLU A 243 25.09 -11.94 -3.97
N VAL A 244 25.59 -13.05 -4.51
CA VAL A 244 24.97 -14.36 -4.36
C VAL A 244 25.35 -14.87 -2.97
N LYS A 245 24.39 -14.95 -2.05
CA LYS A 245 24.58 -15.61 -0.75
C LYS A 245 24.34 -17.11 -0.94
N ASN A 246 25.42 -17.89 -0.90
CA ASN A 246 25.38 -19.35 -0.77
C ASN A 246 25.03 -19.78 0.66
#